data_AF-A0A090QK52-F1
#
_entry.id   AF-A0A090QK52-F1
#
_cell.length_a   1.000
_cell.length_b   1.000
_cell.length_c   1.000
_cell.angle_alpha   90.00
_cell.angle_beta   90.00
_cell.angle_gamma   90.00
#
_symmetry.space_group_name_H-M   'P 1'
#
loop_
_entity.id
_entity.type
_entity.pdbx_description
1 polymer ?
#
loop_
_entity_poly.entity_id
_entity_poly.type
_entity_poly.pdbx_seq_one_letter_code
_entity_poly.pdbx_strand_id
1 'polypeptide(L)' 'MSSHIHALATKVWNYHLLNHEITPSDCILVLCSNDIRVAEHAAKLYLDGYAPYIVMSGGVGADSGGV' A
#
# COMPACT_ATOMS: atom_id res chain seq x y z
N MET A 1 6.57 24.30 -8.73
CA MET A 1 5.29 23.86 -9.36
C MET A 1 4.29 25.00 -9.32
N SER A 2 3.49 25.19 -10.37
CA SER A 2 2.38 26.15 -10.34
C SER A 2 1.44 25.83 -9.18
N SER A 3 1.06 26.85 -8.39
CA SER A 3 0.19 26.69 -7.21
C SER A 3 -1.14 26.02 -7.56
N HIS A 4 -1.66 26.28 -8.77
CA HIS A 4 -2.87 25.66 -9.29
C HIS A 4 -2.71 24.15 -9.53
N ILE A 5 -1.58 23.72 -10.11
CA ILE A 5 -1.30 22.29 -10.35
C ILE A 5 -1.17 21.54 -9.03
N HIS A 6 -0.49 22.13 -8.04
CA HIS A 6 -0.40 21.51 -6.72
C HIS A 6 -1.78 21.37 -6.06
N ALA A 7 -2.63 22.40 -6.12
CA ALA A 7 -3.98 22.34 -5.55
C ALA A 7 -4.85 21.24 -6.19
N LEU A 8 -4.77 21.06 -7.51
CA LEU A 8 -5.49 19.99 -8.21
C LEU A 8 -4.93 18.61 -7.89
N ALA A 9 -3.61 18.45 -7.86
CA ALA A 9 -2.98 17.19 -7.47
C ALA A 9 -3.36 16.78 -6.04
N THR A 10 -3.36 17.73 -5.09
CA THR A 10 -3.78 17.50 -3.71
C THR A 10 -5.24 17.07 -3.61
N LYS A 11 -6.13 17.62 -4.46
CA LYS A 11 -7.53 17.19 -4.50
C LYS A 11 -7.67 15.72 -4.89
N VAL A 12 -6.94 15.28 -5.91
CA VAL A 12 -6.91 13.87 -6.35
C VAL A 12 -6.30 12.99 -5.27
N TRP A 13 -5.19 13.41 -4.66
CA TRP A 13 -4.55 12.68 -3.56
C TRP A 13 -5.51 12.45 -2.39
N ASN A 14 -6.19 13.50 -1.93
CA ASN A 14 -7.13 13.41 -0.82
C ASN A 14 -8.32 12.49 -1.11
N TYR A 15 -8.73 12.37 -2.37
CA TYR A 15 -9.78 11.43 -2.78
C TYR A 15 -9.33 9.96 -2.62
N HIS A 16 -8.05 9.66 -2.84
CA HIS A 16 -7.51 8.30 -2.69
C HIS A 16 -7.30 7.88 -1.22
N LEU A 17 -7.29 8.81 -0.28
CA LEU A 17 -7.17 8.50 1.14
C LEU A 17 -8.50 7.95 1.68
N LEU A 18 -8.59 6.63 1.84
CA LEU A 18 -9.80 5.96 2.35
C LEU A 18 -10.01 6.18 3.86
N ASN A 19 -8.97 6.55 4.62
CA ASN A 19 -9.02 6.76 6.08
C ASN A 19 -9.63 5.59 6.86
N HIS A 20 -9.40 4.36 6.41
CA HIS A 20 -9.84 3.18 7.13
C HIS A 20 -9.01 3.00 8.41
N GLU A 21 -9.69 2.71 9.51
CA GLU A 21 -9.03 2.30 10.75
C GLU A 21 -8.54 0.86 10.63
N ILE A 22 -7.36 0.61 11.19
CA ILE A 22 -6.79 -0.73 11.19
C ILE A 22 -7.41 -1.53 12.33
N THR A 23 -7.93 -2.70 11.99
CA THR A 23 -8.57 -3.63 12.91
C THR A 23 -7.97 -5.02 12.74
N PRO A 24 -7.98 -5.88 13.78
CA PRO A 24 -7.52 -7.26 13.66
C PRO A 24 -8.30 -8.01 12.56
N SER A 25 -7.61 -8.90 11.85
CA SER A 25 -8.19 -9.70 10.77
C SER A 25 -7.59 -11.11 10.73
N ASP A 26 -8.18 -11.99 9.92
CA ASP A 26 -7.63 -13.35 9.71
C ASP A 26 -6.39 -13.35 8.82
N CYS A 27 -6.21 -12.32 7.98
CA CYS A 27 -5.12 -12.25 7.01
C CYS A 27 -4.82 -10.80 6.58
N ILE A 28 -3.54 -10.52 6.29
CA ILE A 28 -3.07 -9.32 5.61
C ILE A 28 -2.73 -9.68 4.16
N LEU A 29 -3.44 -9.11 3.19
CA LEU A 29 -3.11 -9.21 1.77
C LEU A 29 -2.28 -7.98 1.34
N VAL A 30 -1.03 -8.21 0.98
CA VAL A 30 -0.11 -7.15 0.54
C VAL A 30 -0.16 -7.05 -0.98
N LEU A 31 -0.75 -5.97 -1.46
CA LEU A 31 -0.73 -5.60 -2.87
C LEU A 31 0.65 -5.02 -3.20
N CYS A 32 1.59 -5.91 -3.53
CA CYS A 32 2.99 -5.55 -3.76
C CYS A 32 3.14 -4.44 -4.81
N SER A 33 4.14 -3.59 -4.60
CA SER A 33 4.49 -2.45 -5.44
C SER A 33 6.01 -2.32 -5.48
N ASN A 34 6.54 -1.55 -6.44
CA ASN A 34 7.94 -1.14 -6.45
C ASN A 34 8.28 -0.23 -5.26
N ASP A 35 7.26 0.39 -4.64
CA ASP A 35 7.43 1.16 -3.42
C ASP A 35 7.55 0.24 -2.20
N ILE A 36 8.78 0.12 -1.69
CA ILE A 36 9.10 -0.74 -0.53
C ILE A 36 8.29 -0.40 0.72
N ARG A 37 7.77 0.83 0.84
CA ARG A 37 6.97 1.27 2.00
C ARG A 37 5.68 0.46 2.16
N VAL A 38 5.14 -0.11 1.08
CA VAL A 38 3.98 -1.02 1.14
C VAL A 38 4.35 -2.29 1.91
N ALA A 39 5.51 -2.87 1.60
CA ALA A 39 6.00 -4.07 2.28
C ALA A 39 6.37 -3.78 3.75
N GLU A 40 7.02 -2.64 4.02
CA GLU A 40 7.36 -2.21 5.38
C GLU A 40 6.11 -2.05 6.26
N HIS A 41 5.07 -1.39 5.74
CA HIS A 41 3.82 -1.21 6.48
C HIS A 41 3.14 -2.53 6.78
N ALA A 42 3.04 -3.44 5.79
CA ALA A 42 2.45 -4.75 6.01
C ALA A 42 3.23 -5.62 7.00
N ALA A 43 4.57 -5.61 6.91
CA ALA A 43 5.43 -6.31 7.85
C ALA A 43 5.24 -5.81 9.28
N LYS A 44 5.13 -4.48 9.47
CA LYS A 44 4.84 -3.90 10.78
C LYS A 44 3.50 -4.40 11.34
N LEU A 45 2.42 -4.35 10.54
CA LEU A 45 1.11 -4.81 11.00
C LEU A 45 1.11 -6.29 11.40
N TYR A 46 1.80 -7.13 10.63
CA TYR A 46 1.94 -8.54 10.95
C TYR A 46 2.72 -8.76 12.26
N LEU A 47 3.85 -8.06 12.45
CA LEU A 47 4.66 -8.15 13.66
C LEU A 47 3.96 -7.57 14.90
N ASP A 48 3.11 -6.54 14.71
CA ASP A 48 2.26 -5.96 15.75
C ASP A 48 1.05 -6.87 16.09
N GLY A 49 0.88 -8.01 15.39
CA GLY A 49 -0.11 -9.03 15.71
C GLY A 49 -1.51 -8.79 15.15
N TYR A 50 -1.66 -7.92 14.14
CA TYR A 50 -2.97 -7.61 13.56
C TYR A 50 -3.61 -8.77 12.79
N ALA A 51 -2.82 -9.73 12.30
CA ALA A 51 -3.34 -10.94 11.68
C ALA A 51 -2.37 -12.12 11.84
N PRO A 52 -2.88 -13.36 11.91
CA PRO A 52 -2.05 -14.56 11.98
C PRO A 52 -1.40 -14.94 10.64
N TYR A 53 -1.88 -14.41 9.52
CA TYR A 53 -1.36 -14.70 8.18
C TYR A 53 -1.05 -13.43 7.40
N ILE A 54 -0.02 -13.50 6.56
CA ILE A 54 0.36 -12.46 5.59
C ILE A 54 0.60 -13.09 4.22
N VAL A 55 -0.02 -12.52 3.19
CA VAL A 55 0.04 -13.00 1.81
C VAL A 55 0.60 -11.89 0.92
N MET A 56 1.71 -12.18 0.25
CA MET A 56 2.30 -11.29 -0.75
C MET A 56 1.71 -11.62 -2.12
N SER A 57 1.02 -10.68 -2.77
CA SER A 57 0.44 -10.91 -4.10
C SER A 57 1.42 -10.70 -5.25
N GLY A 58 2.67 -10.31 -4.94
CA GLY A 58 3.70 -9.98 -5.91
C GLY A 58 4.24 -11.20 -6.65
N GLY A 59 4.68 -10.97 -7.88
CA GLY A 59 5.28 -11.96 -8.76
C GLY A 59 6.18 -11.28 -9.77
N VAL A 60 5.94 -11.51 -11.05
CA VAL A 60 6.70 -10.88 -12.14
C VAL A 60 5.81 -9.88 -12.88
N GLY A 61 6.12 -8.59 -12.79
CA GLY A 61 5.62 -7.49 -13.63
C GLY A 61 6.72 -6.88 -14.50
N ALA A 62 6.37 -5.85 -15.28
CA ALA A 62 7.23 -5.20 -16.27
C ALA A 62 8.62 -4.82 -15.73
N ASP A 63 8.69 -4.28 -14.52
CA ASP A 63 9.95 -3.83 -13.91
C ASP A 63 10.76 -4.94 -13.23
N SER A 64 10.17 -6.13 -13.08
CA SER A 64 10.79 -7.32 -12.46
C SER A 64 11.14 -8.41 -13.48
N GLY A 65 11.20 -8.06 -14.77
CA GLY A 65 11.55 -8.98 -15.86
C GLY A 65 10.37 -9.78 -16.42
N GLY A 66 9.15 -9.31 -16.18
CA GLY A 66 7.92 -9.89 -16.74
C GLY A 66 7.76 -9.43 -18.18
N VAL A 67 7.49 -10.39 -19.06
CA VAL A 67 7.27 -10.20 -20.51
C VAL A 67 6.25 -9.10 -20.83
#